data_AF-A0A936Y836-F1
#
_entry.id   AF-A0A936Y836-F1
#
_cell.length_a   1.000
_cell.length_b   1.000
_cell.length_c   1.000
_cell.angle_alpha   90.00
_cell.angle_beta   90.00
_cell.angle_gamma   90.00
#
_symmetry.space_group_name_H-M   'P 1'
#
loop_
_entity.id
_entity.type
_entity.pdbx_description
1 polymer ?
#
loop_
_entity_poly.entity_id
_entity_poly.type
_entity_poly.pdbx_seq_one_letter_code
_entity_poly.pdbx_strand_id
1 'polypeptide(L)'
;MWSRRLFDTEKNKWFFSIVDIIGLLTNQRDYQTSRKYWNKLKQRLNEEGSEEVTNYHLLKIKAADGKMRITDVADPETLFRLIQSIPSKKAEPFKLWLARVGNERIEEISDPEQSLNRARDNWKKHGRSQNWICAQKSAIFSKNDPCKIMALSFLRFAWFALTNRFSPIFIPSLIFK
;
A
#
# COMPACT_ATOMS: atom_id res chain seq x y z
N MET A 1 -7.95 1.81 -24.95
CA MET A 1 -7.18 1.43 -23.75
C MET A 1 -6.38 2.66 -23.34
N TRP A 2 -6.81 3.37 -22.30
CA TRP A 2 -6.49 4.80 -22.12
C TRP A 2 -5.40 5.11 -21.08
N SER A 3 -4.70 4.11 -20.55
CA SER A 3 -3.56 4.34 -19.66
C SER A 3 -2.41 3.40 -19.99
N ARG A 4 -1.32 3.97 -20.51
CA ARG A 4 -0.07 3.23 -20.72
C ARG A 4 0.68 3.14 -19.40
N ARG A 5 1.11 1.91 -19.06
CA ARG A 5 1.92 1.58 -17.89
C ARG A 5 3.18 0.83 -18.30
N LEU A 6 4.26 1.09 -17.61
CA LEU A 6 5.55 0.42 -17.79
C LEU A 6 5.99 -0.11 -16.43
N PHE A 7 6.41 -1.37 -16.39
CA PHE A 7 7.08 -1.93 -15.22
C PHE A 7 8.57 -1.87 -15.45
N ASP A 8 9.29 -1.24 -14.53
CA ASP A 8 10.74 -1.20 -14.51
C ASP A 8 11.25 -2.30 -13.57
N THR A 9 11.93 -3.28 -14.14
CA THR A 9 12.49 -4.42 -13.41
C THR A 9 13.69 -4.05 -12.55
N GLU A 10 14.47 -3.04 -12.93
CA GLU A 10 15.67 -2.63 -12.17
C GLU A 10 15.26 -1.91 -10.89
N LYS A 11 14.25 -1.05 -10.99
CA LYS A 11 13.73 -0.29 -9.84
C LYS A 11 12.62 -1.01 -9.09
N ASN A 12 12.09 -2.11 -9.64
CA ASN A 12 10.91 -2.82 -9.15
C ASN A 12 9.71 -1.88 -8.92
N LYS A 13 9.48 -0.97 -9.87
CA LYS A 13 8.48 0.11 -9.78
C LYS A 13 7.59 0.16 -11.01
N TRP A 14 6.36 0.62 -10.80
CA TRP A 14 5.39 0.87 -11.87
C TRP A 14 5.39 2.35 -12.25
N PHE A 15 5.59 2.63 -13.54
CA PHE A 15 5.49 3.96 -14.12
C PHE A 15 4.23 4.10 -14.96
N PHE A 16 3.59 5.27 -14.86
CA PHE A 16 2.37 5.60 -15.58
C PHE A 16 2.57 6.83 -16.43
N SER A 17 1.97 6.85 -17.64
CA SER A 17 2.01 8.05 -18.48
C SER A 17 1.17 9.18 -17.89
N ILE A 18 1.80 10.33 -17.62
CA ILE A 18 1.13 11.49 -17.02
C ILE A 18 0.07 12.05 -17.97
N VAL A 19 0.39 12.17 -19.25
CA VAL A 19 -0.50 12.74 -20.27
C VAL A 19 -1.79 11.93 -20.40
N ASP A 20 -1.69 10.60 -20.34
CA ASP A 20 -2.84 9.70 -20.44
C ASP A 20 -3.79 9.86 -19.22
N ILE A 21 -3.22 9.95 -18.01
CA ILE A 21 -4.00 10.15 -16.77
C ILE A 21 -4.67 11.52 -16.77
N ILE A 22 -3.97 12.57 -17.20
CA ILE A 22 -4.56 13.90 -17.36
C ILE A 22 -5.73 13.85 -18.33
N GLY A 23 -5.58 13.19 -19.48
CA GLY A 23 -6.66 13.02 -20.46
C GLY A 23 -7.90 12.34 -19.86
N LEU A 24 -7.69 11.30 -19.06
CA LEU A 24 -8.76 10.61 -18.32
C LEU A 24 -9.50 11.53 -17.34
N LEU A 25 -8.76 12.30 -16.55
CA LEU A 25 -9.27 13.19 -15.49
C LEU A 25 -9.85 14.50 -16.03
N THR A 26 -9.52 14.89 -17.25
CA THR A 26 -10.03 16.11 -17.92
C THR A 26 -11.02 15.81 -19.05
N ASN A 27 -11.36 14.52 -19.26
CA ASN A 27 -12.27 14.04 -20.30
C ASN A 27 -11.87 14.44 -21.73
N GLN A 28 -10.57 14.56 -21.98
CA GLN A 28 -10.05 14.94 -23.28
C GLN A 28 -9.92 13.69 -24.17
N ARG A 29 -10.51 13.73 -25.36
CA ARG A 29 -10.41 12.63 -26.35
C ARG A 29 -9.10 12.65 -27.12
N ASP A 30 -8.48 13.83 -27.23
CA ASP A 30 -7.25 14.03 -28.00
C ASP A 30 -6.02 14.05 -27.08
N TYR A 31 -5.00 13.33 -27.51
CA TYR A 31 -3.69 13.28 -26.86
C TYR A 31 -3.00 14.65 -26.89
N GLN A 32 -3.11 15.40 -27.99
CA GLN A 32 -2.41 16.70 -28.11
C GLN A 32 -2.99 17.73 -27.14
N THR A 33 -4.31 17.76 -26.95
CA THR A 33 -4.96 18.64 -25.97
C THR A 33 -4.53 18.30 -24.54
N SER A 34 -4.46 17.00 -24.21
CA SER A 34 -3.98 16.54 -22.90
C SER A 34 -2.51 16.92 -22.66
N ARG A 35 -1.67 16.82 -23.71
CA ARG A 35 -0.26 17.24 -23.66
C ARG A 35 -0.11 18.75 -23.48
N LYS A 36 -0.91 19.57 -24.17
CA LYS A 36 -0.93 21.03 -23.99
C LYS A 36 -1.36 21.41 -22.58
N TYR A 37 -2.35 20.72 -22.03
CA TYR A 37 -2.78 20.91 -20.65
C TYR A 37 -1.65 20.60 -19.67
N TRP A 38 -0.98 19.44 -19.86
CA TRP A 38 0.17 19.05 -19.05
C TRP A 38 1.28 20.10 -19.08
N ASN A 39 1.67 20.59 -20.26
CA ASN A 39 2.69 21.63 -20.38
C ASN A 39 2.32 22.91 -19.61
N LYS A 40 1.05 23.34 -19.67
CA LYS A 40 0.56 24.51 -18.91
C LYS A 40 0.48 24.25 -17.41
N LEU A 41 0.18 23.04 -16.98
CA LEU A 41 0.16 22.67 -15.56
C LEU A 41 1.60 22.64 -15.01
N LYS A 42 2.51 22.02 -15.75
CA LYS A 42 3.93 21.95 -15.46
C LYS A 42 4.57 23.33 -15.31
N GLN A 43 4.22 24.26 -16.21
CA GLN A 43 4.68 25.65 -16.12
C GLN A 43 4.20 26.32 -14.82
N ARG A 44 2.91 26.24 -14.50
CA ARG A 44 2.34 26.84 -13.28
C ARG A 44 2.98 26.28 -12.01
N LEU A 45 3.11 24.96 -11.93
CA LEU A 45 3.73 24.30 -10.79
C LEU A 45 5.22 24.64 -10.64
N ASN A 46 5.94 24.88 -11.76
CA ASN A 46 7.32 25.39 -11.72
C ASN A 46 7.39 26.82 -11.20
N GLU A 47 6.45 27.68 -11.58
CA GLU A 47 6.34 29.06 -11.09
C GLU A 47 6.03 29.10 -9.58
N GLU A 48 5.23 28.14 -9.09
CA GLU A 48 4.94 27.95 -7.67
C GLU A 48 6.10 27.33 -6.88
N GLY A 49 7.15 26.84 -7.55
CA GLY A 49 8.29 26.18 -6.92
C GLY A 49 7.98 24.77 -6.38
N SER A 50 6.95 24.11 -6.91
CA SER A 50 6.55 22.77 -6.46
C SER A 50 7.54 21.70 -6.90
N GLU A 51 8.04 20.91 -5.93
CA GLU A 51 8.90 19.74 -6.16
C GLU A 51 8.20 18.61 -6.95
N GLU A 52 6.88 18.71 -7.14
CA GLU A 52 6.09 17.74 -7.92
C GLU A 52 6.47 17.76 -9.41
N VAL A 53 7.00 18.88 -9.90
CA VAL A 53 7.42 19.03 -11.30
C VAL A 53 8.82 18.52 -11.55
N THR A 54 9.65 18.36 -10.52
CA THR A 54 11.03 17.90 -10.71
C THR A 54 11.15 16.37 -10.73
N ASN A 55 10.18 15.66 -10.14
CA ASN A 55 10.22 14.21 -9.93
C ASN A 55 9.44 13.38 -10.97
N TYR A 56 9.47 13.75 -12.25
CA TYR A 56 9.00 12.89 -13.35
C TYR A 56 10.16 12.30 -14.14
N HIS A 57 9.92 11.16 -14.80
CA HIS A 57 10.92 10.50 -15.64
C HIS A 57 10.52 10.54 -17.12
N LEU A 58 11.51 10.50 -17.99
CA LEU A 58 11.34 10.41 -19.44
C LEU A 58 11.66 8.98 -19.88
N LEU A 59 10.62 8.16 -20.09
CA LEU A 59 10.78 6.78 -20.52
C LEU A 59 10.17 6.55 -21.91
N LYS A 60 10.76 5.62 -22.66
CA LYS A 60 10.22 5.17 -23.95
C LYS A 60 9.08 4.18 -23.69
N ILE A 61 7.86 4.58 -24.02
CA ILE A 61 6.66 3.74 -23.90
C ILE A 61 6.07 3.51 -25.28
N LYS A 62 5.52 2.30 -25.50
CA LYS A 62 4.78 1.96 -26.72
C LYS A 62 3.48 2.77 -26.79
N ALA A 63 3.33 3.58 -27.83
CA ALA A 63 2.11 4.33 -28.12
C ALA A 63 1.00 3.39 -28.64
N ALA A 64 -0.25 3.91 -28.74
CA ALA A 64 -1.37 3.16 -29.31
C ALA A 64 -1.08 2.67 -30.74
N ASP A 65 -0.34 3.45 -31.53
CA ASP A 65 0.08 3.12 -32.90
C ASP A 65 1.18 2.04 -32.96
N GLY A 66 1.60 1.48 -31.82
CA GLY A 66 2.67 0.49 -31.72
C GLY A 66 4.10 1.04 -31.78
N LYS A 67 4.28 2.33 -32.08
CA LYS A 67 5.59 3.00 -32.10
C LYS A 67 6.07 3.38 -30.71
N MET A 68 7.37 3.23 -30.44
CA MET A 68 7.99 3.67 -29.18
C MET A 68 8.17 5.19 -29.18
N ARG A 69 7.63 5.88 -28.17
CA ARG A 69 7.79 7.32 -28.02
C ARG A 69 8.24 7.67 -26.60
N ILE A 70 9.12 8.65 -26.49
CA ILE A 70 9.50 9.23 -25.20
C ILE A 70 8.29 9.98 -24.66
N THR A 71 7.87 9.62 -23.44
CA THR A 71 6.72 10.22 -22.78
C THR A 71 7.09 10.53 -21.33
N ASP A 72 6.49 11.58 -20.78
CA ASP A 72 6.59 11.90 -19.36
C ASP A 72 5.83 10.85 -18.54
N VAL A 73 6.53 10.23 -17.60
CA VAL A 73 6.00 9.18 -16.74
C VAL A 73 6.27 9.48 -15.26
N ALA A 74 5.40 8.99 -14.39
CA ALA A 74 5.49 9.19 -12.96
C ALA A 74 5.24 7.90 -12.19
N ASP A 75 5.88 7.80 -11.02
CA ASP A 75 5.53 6.84 -9.97
C ASP A 75 4.12 7.15 -9.41
N PRO A 76 3.44 6.19 -8.77
CA PRO A 76 2.11 6.40 -8.19
C PRO A 76 2.06 7.57 -7.20
N GLU A 77 3.10 7.73 -6.37
CA GLU A 77 3.17 8.80 -5.38
C GLU A 77 3.17 10.18 -6.05
N THR A 78 4.11 10.40 -6.96
CA THR A 78 4.18 11.64 -7.75
C THR A 78 2.87 11.87 -8.52
N LEU A 79 2.28 10.81 -9.07
CA LEU A 79 1.02 10.90 -9.78
C LEU A 79 -0.13 11.36 -8.87
N PHE A 80 -0.26 10.81 -7.66
CA PHE A 80 -1.32 11.22 -6.74
C PHE A 80 -1.19 12.68 -6.31
N ARG A 81 0.04 13.17 -6.13
CA ARG A 81 0.32 14.59 -5.88
C ARG A 81 -0.14 15.46 -7.05
N LEU A 82 0.30 15.13 -8.27
CA LEU A 82 -0.12 15.85 -9.49
C LEU A 82 -1.65 15.89 -9.65
N ILE A 83 -2.36 14.83 -9.27
CA ILE A 83 -3.83 14.78 -9.36
C ILE A 83 -4.48 15.81 -8.43
N GLN A 84 -3.90 16.08 -7.25
CA GLN A 84 -4.42 17.12 -6.34
C GLN A 84 -4.40 18.50 -6.99
N SER A 85 -3.37 18.78 -7.78
CA SER A 85 -3.15 20.06 -8.47
C SER A 85 -4.05 20.28 -9.70
N ILE A 86 -4.84 19.29 -10.14
CA ILE A 86 -5.73 19.42 -11.31
C ILE A 86 -7.10 19.98 -10.90
N PRO A 87 -7.49 21.20 -11.34
CA PRO A 87 -8.81 21.77 -11.07
C PRO A 87 -9.86 21.26 -12.09
N SER A 88 -10.21 19.97 -12.04
CA SER A 88 -11.23 19.36 -12.91
C SER A 88 -12.36 18.75 -12.11
N LYS A 89 -13.62 19.02 -12.50
CA LYS A 89 -14.82 18.41 -11.88
C LYS A 89 -14.81 16.88 -11.93
N LYS A 90 -14.13 16.29 -12.92
CA LYS A 90 -14.01 14.83 -13.07
C LYS A 90 -12.88 14.24 -12.23
N ALA A 91 -11.91 15.06 -11.82
CA ALA A 91 -10.91 14.66 -10.82
C ALA A 91 -11.49 14.68 -9.40
N GLU A 92 -12.55 15.47 -9.16
CA GLU A 92 -13.14 15.65 -7.84
C GLU A 92 -13.57 14.35 -7.14
N PRO A 93 -14.29 13.41 -7.79
CA PRO A 93 -14.64 12.14 -7.14
C PRO A 93 -13.41 11.33 -6.73
N PHE A 94 -12.33 11.43 -7.49
CA PHE A 94 -11.08 10.74 -7.18
C PHE A 94 -10.34 11.40 -6.01
N LYS A 95 -10.37 12.73 -5.91
CA LYS A 95 -9.84 13.46 -4.74
C LYS A 95 -10.61 13.14 -3.47
N LEU A 96 -11.95 13.12 -3.54
CA LEU A 96 -12.80 12.70 -2.42
C LEU A 96 -12.51 11.27 -2.00
N TRP A 97 -12.29 10.37 -2.96
CA TRP A 97 -11.88 9.00 -2.68
C TRP A 97 -10.52 8.95 -1.96
N LEU A 98 -9.52 9.72 -2.41
CA LEU A 98 -8.22 9.82 -1.73
C LEU A 98 -8.34 10.39 -0.32
N ALA A 99 -9.16 11.42 -0.12
CA ALA A 99 -9.43 11.99 1.19
C ALA A 99 -10.07 10.96 2.13
N ARG A 100 -11.03 10.19 1.63
CA ARG A 100 -11.65 9.09 2.38
C ARG A 100 -10.63 8.02 2.77
N VAL A 101 -9.81 7.55 1.83
CA VAL A 101 -8.78 6.54 2.12
C VAL A 101 -7.73 7.07 3.11
N GLY A 102 -7.37 8.35 3.00
CA GLY A 102 -6.49 9.02 3.95
C GLY A 102 -7.09 9.06 5.36
N ASN A 103 -8.38 9.38 5.48
CA ASN A 103 -9.09 9.37 6.75
C ASN A 103 -9.20 7.96 7.34
N GLU A 104 -9.59 6.96 6.53
CA GLU A 104 -9.63 5.55 6.94
C GLU A 104 -8.25 5.10 7.48
N ARG A 105 -7.15 5.59 6.91
CA ARG A 105 -5.81 5.27 7.40
C ARG A 105 -5.50 5.91 8.76
N ILE A 106 -5.97 7.12 9.03
CA ILE A 106 -5.84 7.77 10.33
C ILE A 106 -6.66 7.02 11.38
N GLU A 107 -7.89 6.64 11.04
CA GLU A 107 -8.77 5.84 11.90
C GLU A 107 -8.16 4.47 12.22
N GLU A 108 -7.54 3.79 11.26
CA GLU A 108 -6.80 2.54 11.48
C GLU A 108 -5.60 2.69 12.44
N ILE A 109 -4.98 3.88 12.52
CA ILE A 109 -3.90 4.13 13.48
C ILE A 109 -4.48 4.26 14.89
N SER A 110 -5.65 4.88 15.03
CA SER A 110 -6.36 4.98 16.31
C SER A 110 -6.94 3.63 16.77
N ASP A 111 -7.45 2.82 15.83
CA ASP A 111 -8.03 1.50 16.08
C ASP A 111 -7.44 0.45 15.11
N PRO A 112 -6.38 -0.25 15.53
CA PRO A 112 -5.73 -1.26 14.71
C PRO A 112 -6.65 -2.44 14.33
N GLU A 113 -7.74 -2.70 15.05
CA GLU A 113 -8.65 -3.81 14.72
C GLU A 113 -9.41 -3.57 13.41
N GLN A 114 -9.65 -2.31 13.03
CA GLN A 114 -10.29 -1.96 11.77
C GLN A 114 -9.52 -2.47 10.57
N SER A 115 -8.18 -2.40 10.63
CA SER A 115 -7.31 -2.90 9.56
C SER A 115 -7.51 -4.40 9.30
N LEU A 116 -7.75 -5.17 10.37
CA LEU A 116 -7.99 -6.62 10.29
C LEU A 116 -9.38 -6.94 9.76
N ASN A 117 -10.39 -6.19 10.17
CA ASN A 117 -11.75 -6.34 9.65
C ASN A 117 -11.81 -6.01 8.15
N ARG A 118 -11.17 -4.92 7.73
CA ARG A 118 -11.03 -4.56 6.31
C ARG A 118 -10.30 -5.65 5.51
N ALA A 119 -9.21 -6.20 6.06
CA ALA A 119 -8.48 -7.29 5.41
C ALA A 119 -9.37 -8.53 5.21
N ARG A 120 -10.16 -8.91 6.23
CA ARG A 120 -11.14 -10.00 6.12
C ARG A 120 -12.15 -9.77 5.00
N ASP A 121 -12.74 -8.58 4.94
CA ASP A 121 -13.75 -8.28 3.93
C ASP A 121 -13.16 -8.24 2.53
N ASN A 122 -11.92 -7.76 2.39
CA ASN A 122 -11.19 -7.87 1.13
C ASN A 122 -10.96 -9.33 0.72
N TRP A 123 -10.53 -10.21 1.64
CA TRP A 123 -10.35 -11.63 1.32
C TRP A 123 -11.67 -12.33 0.96
N LYS A 124 -12.77 -12.01 1.64
CA LYS A 124 -14.11 -12.50 1.28
C LYS A 124 -14.51 -12.06 -0.12
N LYS A 125 -14.29 -10.79 -0.48
CA LYS A 125 -14.54 -10.26 -1.84
C LYS A 125 -13.69 -10.97 -2.89
N HIS A 126 -12.48 -11.39 -2.54
CA HIS A 126 -11.61 -12.21 -3.39
C HIS A 126 -11.96 -13.71 -3.38
N GLY A 127 -13.09 -14.11 -2.79
CA GLY A 127 -13.59 -15.49 -2.80
C GLY A 127 -12.80 -16.45 -1.90
N ARG A 128 -12.08 -15.97 -0.89
CA ARG A 128 -11.32 -16.84 0.03
C ARG A 128 -12.26 -17.54 1.01
N SER A 129 -11.95 -18.79 1.36
CA SER A 129 -12.73 -19.58 2.31
C SER A 129 -12.59 -19.04 3.74
N GLN A 130 -13.63 -19.21 4.56
CA GLN A 130 -13.60 -18.76 5.97
C GLN A 130 -12.48 -19.41 6.77
N ASN A 131 -12.19 -20.69 6.51
CA ASN A 131 -11.10 -21.41 7.18
C ASN A 131 -9.74 -20.78 6.86
N TRP A 132 -9.51 -20.38 5.61
CA TRP A 132 -8.28 -19.68 5.19
C TRP A 132 -8.17 -18.30 5.86
N ILE A 133 -9.27 -17.56 5.93
CA ILE A 133 -9.35 -16.25 6.58
C ILE A 133 -9.06 -16.36 8.09
N CYS A 134 -9.63 -17.36 8.75
CA CYS A 134 -9.41 -17.63 10.17
C CYS A 134 -7.96 -18.05 10.44
N ALA A 135 -7.37 -18.89 9.59
CA ALA A 135 -5.96 -19.29 9.68
C ALA A 135 -5.01 -18.08 9.55
N GLN A 136 -5.32 -17.15 8.65
CA GLN A 136 -4.52 -15.94 8.48
C GLN A 136 -4.65 -15.00 9.69
N LYS A 137 -5.87 -14.87 10.24
CA LYS A 137 -6.08 -14.13 11.49
C LYS A 137 -5.25 -14.75 12.62
N SER A 138 -5.37 -16.05 12.86
CA SER A 138 -4.62 -16.72 13.93
C SER A 138 -3.11 -16.51 13.80
N ALA A 139 -2.57 -16.54 12.57
CA ALA A 139 -1.14 -16.32 12.32
C ALA A 139 -0.67 -14.88 12.61
N ILE A 140 -1.55 -13.88 12.48
CA ILE A 140 -1.24 -12.48 12.82
C ILE A 140 -1.29 -12.28 14.34
N PHE A 141 -2.33 -12.78 15.00
CA PHE A 141 -2.49 -12.64 16.46
C PHE A 141 -1.50 -13.50 17.25
N SER A 142 -1.08 -14.67 16.73
CA SER A 142 -0.04 -15.50 17.35
C SER A 142 1.35 -14.88 17.29
N LYS A 143 1.54 -13.81 16.50
CA LYS A 143 2.81 -13.09 16.36
C LYS A 143 2.96 -11.88 17.29
N ASN A 144 2.07 -11.69 18.26
CA ASN A 144 2.34 -10.85 19.43
C ASN A 144 3.36 -11.57 20.36
N ASP A 145 4.64 -11.47 19.99
CA ASP A 145 5.89 -11.79 20.73
C ASP A 145 5.95 -13.05 21.63
N PRO A 146 6.15 -14.27 21.07
CA PRO A 146 6.61 -15.42 21.86
C PRO A 146 8.01 -15.22 22.50
N CYS A 147 8.83 -14.29 22.01
CA CYS A 147 10.15 -14.00 22.61
C CYS A 147 10.10 -13.17 23.90
N LYS A 148 8.99 -12.47 24.21
CA LYS A 148 8.80 -11.83 25.54
C LYS A 148 8.19 -12.80 26.55
N ILE A 149 7.38 -13.76 26.09
CA ILE A 149 6.72 -14.74 26.95
C ILE A 149 7.70 -15.83 27.40
N MET A 150 8.73 -16.16 26.60
CA MET A 150 9.78 -17.10 27.02
C MET A 150 10.65 -16.58 28.18
N ALA A 151 10.80 -15.26 28.32
CA ALA A 151 11.55 -14.65 29.43
C ALA A 151 10.81 -14.76 30.77
N LEU A 152 9.48 -14.69 30.77
CA LEU A 152 8.65 -14.79 31.99
C LEU A 152 8.43 -16.24 32.44
N SER A 153 8.41 -17.21 31.51
CA SER A 153 8.38 -18.63 31.88
C SER A 153 9.70 -19.12 32.48
N PHE A 154 10.85 -18.61 32.01
CA PHE A 154 12.15 -18.92 32.61
C PHE A 154 12.33 -18.28 33.99
N LEU A 155 11.88 -17.04 34.19
CA LEU A 155 11.91 -16.40 35.52
C LEU A 155 10.95 -17.04 36.52
N ARG A 156 9.80 -17.56 36.06
CA ARG A 156 8.88 -18.32 36.93
C ARG A 156 9.44 -19.69 37.30
N PHE A 157 10.15 -20.36 36.41
CA PHE A 157 10.86 -21.62 36.71
C PHE A 157 12.09 -21.39 37.61
N ALA A 158 12.84 -20.30 37.40
CA ALA A 158 13.97 -19.93 38.23
C ALA A 158 13.55 -19.49 39.64
N TRP A 159 12.43 -18.77 39.78
CA TRP A 159 11.85 -18.44 41.09
C TRP A 159 11.37 -19.70 41.82
N PHE A 160 10.71 -20.63 41.11
CA PHE A 160 10.27 -21.91 41.66
C PHE A 160 11.44 -22.82 42.09
N ALA A 161 12.56 -22.78 41.37
CA ALA A 161 13.79 -23.52 41.70
C ALA A 161 14.60 -22.88 42.84
N LEU A 162 14.51 -21.55 43.04
CA LEU A 162 15.19 -20.84 44.13
C LEU A 162 14.44 -20.94 45.46
N THR A 163 13.11 -21.12 45.43
CA THR A 163 12.32 -21.41 46.63
C THR A 163 12.31 -22.90 46.90
N ASN A 164 13.42 -23.42 47.44
CA ASN A 164 13.50 -24.78 47.98
C ASN A 164 12.35 -25.02 48.99
N ARG A 165 11.26 -25.64 48.52
CA ARG A 165 10.33 -26.40 49.36
C ARG A 165 10.23 -27.80 48.78
N PHE A 166 11.33 -28.53 48.94
CA PHE A 166 11.36 -29.98 48.78
C PHE A 166 10.41 -30.63 49.78
N SER A 167 9.47 -31.42 49.27
CA SER A 167 9.25 -32.77 49.81
C SER A 167 9.33 -33.76 48.62
N PRO A 168 10.32 -34.66 48.58
CA PRO A 168 10.52 -35.55 47.45
C PRO A 168 9.84 -36.89 47.73
N ILE A 169 8.64 -37.11 47.20
CA ILE A 169 8.12 -38.48 47.01
C ILE A 169 7.21 -38.48 45.78
N PHE A 170 7.73 -38.83 44.60
CA PHE A 170 7.22 -39.93 43.77
C PHE A 170 7.97 -40.02 42.43
N ILE A 171 8.16 -41.26 42.00
CA ILE A 171 9.05 -41.79 40.96
C ILE A 171 8.50 -41.50 39.54
N PRO A 172 9.36 -41.32 38.52
CA PRO A 172 8.95 -41.12 37.14
C PRO A 172 8.66 -42.45 36.44
N SER A 173 7.49 -42.58 35.82
CA SER A 173 7.27 -43.55 34.74
C SER A 173 5.99 -43.19 33.97
N LEU A 174 6.03 -43.36 32.64
CA LEU A 174 4.94 -43.20 31.66
C LEU A 174 4.61 -41.72 31.32
N ILE A 175 4.63 -41.22 30.08
CA ILE A 175 4.44 -41.79 28.75
C ILE A 175 5.22 -40.92 27.74
N PHE A 176 6.19 -41.51 27.04
CA PHE A 176 6.47 -41.21 25.63
C PHE A 176 6.38 -42.55 24.91
N LYS A 177 5.22 -42.80 24.32
CA LYS A 177 5.01 -43.70 23.21
C LYS A 177 3.87 -43.13 22.39
#